data_AF-X0Y281-F1
#
_entry.id   AF-X0Y281-F1
#
_cell.length_a   1.000
_cell.length_b   1.000
_cell.length_c   1.000
_cell.angle_alpha   90.00
_cell.angle_beta   90.00
_cell.angle_gamma   90.00
#
_symmetry.space_group_name_H-M   'P 1'
#
loop_
_entity.id
_entity.type
_entity.pdbx_description
1 polymer ?
#
loop_
_entity_poly.entity_id
_entity_poly.type
_entity_poly.pdbx_seq_one_letter_code
_entity_poly.pdbx_strand_id
1 'polypeptide(L)'
;EGIVARRQRRPGKMSTPEAATIEVGYQALTREAFAVWIRLMVEPENVLESAGLARLAERFNYRERAFKEILRQLRNKGYVRIESPPRPGVPAKLFIQRRVLLVGRDHFIRLS
;
A
#
# COMPACT_ATOMS: atom_id res chain seq x y z
N GLU A 1 -6.28 51.43 -20.14
CA GLU A 1 -6.64 50.01 -20.42
C GLU A 1 -5.36 49.27 -20.82
N GLY A 2 -4.95 48.10 -20.33
CA GLY A 2 -5.32 47.31 -19.18
C GLY A 2 -4.08 46.51 -18.74
N ILE A 3 -3.86 46.39 -17.43
CA ILE A 3 -2.78 45.59 -16.86
C ILE A 3 -3.29 44.15 -16.74
N VAL A 4 -2.86 43.27 -17.63
CA VAL A 4 -3.18 41.84 -17.56
C VAL A 4 -2.33 41.22 -16.45
N ALA A 5 -2.90 41.14 -15.25
CA ALA A 5 -2.32 40.39 -14.14
C ALA A 5 -2.22 38.90 -14.51
N ARG A 6 -1.02 38.45 -14.88
CA ARG A 6 -0.70 37.01 -14.98
C ARG A 6 -0.87 36.38 -13.60
N ARG A 7 -2.03 35.76 -13.35
CA ARG A 7 -2.25 34.87 -12.22
C ARG A 7 -1.22 33.74 -12.30
N GLN A 8 -0.16 33.85 -11.51
CA GLN A 8 0.71 32.73 -11.19
C GLN A 8 -0.18 31.66 -10.55
N ARG A 9 -0.41 30.57 -11.28
CA ARG A 9 -1.01 29.36 -10.72
C ARG A 9 -0.05 28.90 -9.63
N ARG A 10 -0.40 29.13 -8.36
CA ARG A 10 0.28 28.47 -7.24
C ARG A 10 0.27 26.98 -7.56
N PRO A 11 1.41 26.27 -7.52
CA PRO A 11 1.38 24.82 -7.60
C PRO A 11 0.43 24.37 -6.50
N GLY A 12 -0.68 23.75 -6.89
CA GLY A 12 -1.61 23.18 -5.91
C GLY A 12 -0.76 22.33 -4.99
N LYS A 13 -0.79 22.63 -3.68
CA LYS A 13 -0.18 21.76 -2.68
C LYS A 13 -0.71 20.37 -2.99
N MET A 14 0.13 19.50 -3.55
CA MET A 14 -0.15 18.08 -3.54
C MET A 14 -0.30 17.78 -2.06
N SER A 15 -1.53 17.52 -1.63
CA SER A 15 -1.79 17.03 -0.30
C SER A 15 -0.97 15.76 -0.18
N THR A 16 0.13 15.83 0.56
CA THR A 16 0.84 14.64 1.02
C THR A 16 -0.23 13.72 1.60
N PRO A 17 -0.35 12.47 1.12
CA PRO A 17 -1.39 11.58 1.61
C PRO A 17 -1.27 11.52 3.14
N GLU A 18 -2.35 11.94 3.79
CA GLU A 18 -2.44 11.99 5.24
C GLU A 18 -2.11 10.59 5.78
N ALA A 19 -1.15 10.53 6.70
CA ALA A 19 -0.65 9.27 7.22
C ALA A 19 -1.79 8.47 7.86
N ALA A 20 -1.98 7.21 7.45
CA ALA A 20 -2.93 6.32 8.11
C ALA A 20 -2.24 5.66 9.30
N THR A 21 -2.73 5.90 10.51
CA THR A 21 -2.30 5.18 11.72
C THR A 21 -2.80 3.73 11.67
N ILE A 22 -2.27 2.86 12.55
CA ILE A 22 -2.78 1.48 12.72
C ILE A 22 -4.29 1.51 13.01
N GLU A 23 -4.72 2.44 13.84
CA GLU A 23 -6.13 2.63 14.20
C GLU A 23 -6.99 3.01 12.99
N VAL A 24 -6.53 3.95 12.15
CA VAL A 24 -7.19 4.29 10.88
C VAL A 24 -7.26 3.08 9.97
N GLY A 25 -6.18 2.29 9.88
CA GLY A 25 -6.17 1.03 9.15
C GLY A 25 -7.21 0.03 9.65
N TYR A 26 -7.29 -0.14 10.97
CA TYR A 26 -8.23 -1.05 11.63
C TYR A 26 -9.69 -0.67 11.40
N GLN A 27 -10.01 0.63 11.44
CA GLN A 27 -11.36 1.13 11.19
C GLN A 27 -11.72 1.11 9.69
N ALA A 28 -10.76 1.35 8.81
CA ALA A 28 -11.00 1.48 7.37
C ALA A 28 -11.00 0.15 6.62
N LEU A 29 -10.39 -0.91 7.16
CA LEU A 29 -10.23 -2.20 6.48
C LEU A 29 -11.15 -3.26 7.09
N THR A 30 -11.48 -4.28 6.29
CA THR A 30 -12.02 -5.51 6.87
C THR A 30 -10.96 -6.17 7.73
N ARG A 31 -11.37 -6.98 8.72
CA ARG A 31 -10.44 -7.69 9.61
C ARG A 31 -9.41 -8.52 8.82
N GLU A 32 -9.85 -9.16 7.74
CA GLU A 32 -8.98 -9.94 6.85
C GLU A 32 -8.01 -9.05 6.07
N ALA A 33 -8.47 -7.94 5.49
CA ALA A 33 -7.60 -7.03 4.75
C ALA A 33 -6.58 -6.35 5.66
N PHE A 34 -6.96 -5.99 6.88
CA PHE A 34 -6.05 -5.49 7.90
C PHE A 34 -4.97 -6.52 8.24
N ALA A 35 -5.35 -7.77 8.51
CA ALA A 35 -4.40 -8.84 8.82
C ALA A 35 -3.40 -9.08 7.69
N VAL A 36 -3.87 -9.10 6.43
CA VAL A 36 -2.99 -9.20 5.26
C VAL A 36 -2.08 -7.99 5.13
N TRP A 37 -2.57 -6.77 5.37
CA TRP A 37 -1.76 -5.57 5.32
C TRP A 37 -0.62 -5.57 6.35
N ILE A 38 -0.89 -5.97 7.60
CA ILE A 38 0.14 -6.12 8.63
C ILE A 38 1.20 -7.14 8.19
N ARG A 39 0.77 -8.30 7.66
CA ARG A 39 1.69 -9.32 7.15
C ARG A 39 2.56 -8.81 6.01
N LEU A 40 1.99 -8.06 5.06
CA LEU A 40 2.74 -7.44 3.99
C LEU A 40 3.81 -6.48 4.55
N MET A 41 3.50 -5.68 5.57
CA MET A 41 4.45 -4.71 6.14
C MET A 41 5.69 -5.33 6.80
N VAL A 42 5.61 -6.58 7.23
CA VAL A 42 6.76 -7.30 7.80
C VAL A 42 7.52 -8.14 6.78
N GLU A 43 6.98 -8.28 5.56
CA GLU A 43 7.68 -9.00 4.50
C GLU A 43 8.82 -8.17 3.91
N PRO A 44 9.98 -8.80 3.63
CA PRO A 44 11.07 -8.13 2.93
C PRO A 44 10.64 -7.60 1.55
N GLU A 45 11.08 -6.38 1.21
CA GLU A 45 10.71 -5.70 -0.04
C GLU A 45 11.06 -6.51 -1.29
N ASN A 46 12.20 -7.22 -1.30
CA ASN A 46 12.59 -8.12 -2.38
C ASN A 46 11.60 -9.29 -2.57
N VAL A 47 10.94 -9.76 -1.51
CA VAL A 47 9.91 -10.81 -1.61
C VAL A 47 8.65 -10.24 -2.25
N LEU A 48 8.22 -9.04 -1.84
CA LEU A 48 7.03 -8.38 -2.39
C LEU A 48 7.17 -8.03 -3.87
N GLU A 49 8.39 -7.71 -4.31
CA GLU A 49 8.68 -7.40 -5.70
C GLU A 49 8.85 -8.63 -6.61
N SER A 50 9.27 -9.79 -6.07
CA SER A 50 9.70 -10.93 -6.90
C SER A 50 8.81 -12.18 -6.79
N ALA A 51 8.10 -12.37 -5.67
CA ALA A 51 7.34 -13.59 -5.44
C ALA A 51 6.12 -13.72 -6.39
N GLY A 52 5.51 -12.60 -6.79
CA GLY A 52 4.25 -12.60 -7.51
C GLY A 52 3.06 -12.96 -6.62
N LEU A 53 1.85 -12.62 -7.08
CA LEU A 53 0.64 -12.68 -6.25
C LEU A 53 0.26 -14.10 -5.80
N ALA A 54 0.50 -15.12 -6.65
CA ALA A 54 0.17 -16.51 -6.33
C ALA A 54 1.04 -17.05 -5.18
N ARG A 55 2.37 -16.83 -5.23
CA ARG A 55 3.27 -17.24 -4.15
C ARG A 55 3.02 -16.47 -2.86
N LEU A 56 2.66 -15.18 -2.94
CA LEU A 56 2.26 -14.42 -1.75
C LEU A 56 0.97 -14.98 -1.13
N ALA A 57 0.00 -15.40 -1.95
CA ALA A 57 -1.22 -16.04 -1.47
C ALA A 57 -0.91 -17.36 -0.72
N GLU A 58 -0.08 -18.21 -1.31
CA GLU A 58 0.39 -19.47 -0.70
C GLU A 58 1.13 -19.21 0.62
N ARG A 59 2.08 -18.27 0.62
CA ARG A 59 2.86 -17.89 1.81
C ARG A 59 1.98 -17.44 2.97
N PHE A 60 0.90 -16.72 2.68
CA PHE A 60 -0.04 -16.26 3.69
C PHE A 60 -1.17 -17.25 3.99
N ASN A 61 -1.16 -18.43 3.35
CA ASN A 61 -2.16 -19.48 3.47
C ASN A 61 -3.57 -19.02 3.05
N TYR A 62 -3.67 -18.31 1.93
CA TYR A 62 -4.92 -17.88 1.31
C TYR A 62 -5.13 -18.55 -0.05
N ARG A 63 -6.40 -18.84 -0.39
CA ARG A 63 -6.77 -19.14 -1.77
C ARG A 63 -6.50 -17.92 -2.65
N GLU A 64 -5.90 -18.13 -3.82
CA GLU A 64 -5.46 -17.04 -4.72
C GLU A 64 -6.59 -16.04 -5.04
N ARG A 65 -7.81 -16.53 -5.29
CA ARG A 65 -8.99 -15.68 -5.56
C ARG A 65 -9.32 -14.76 -4.38
N ALA A 66 -9.32 -15.31 -3.16
CA ALA A 66 -9.60 -14.54 -1.95
C ALA A 66 -8.50 -13.51 -1.69
N PHE A 67 -7.25 -13.92 -1.88
CA PHE A 67 -6.10 -13.02 -1.73
C PHE A 67 -6.14 -11.86 -2.73
N LYS A 68 -6.44 -12.13 -4.00
CA LYS A 68 -6.64 -11.08 -5.03
C LYS A 68 -7.74 -10.10 -4.65
N GLU A 69 -8.83 -10.58 -4.06
CA GLU A 69 -9.91 -9.73 -3.58
C GLU A 69 -9.48 -8.82 -2.43
N ILE A 70 -8.74 -9.37 -1.46
CA ILE A 70 -8.16 -8.60 -0.35
C ILE A 70 -7.21 -7.53 -0.89
N LEU A 71 -6.32 -7.89 -1.81
CA LEU A 71 -5.38 -6.95 -2.44
C LEU A 71 -6.11 -5.86 -3.23
N ARG A 72 -7.22 -6.19 -3.88
CA ARG A 72 -8.08 -5.20 -4.56
C ARG A 72 -8.64 -4.20 -3.56
N GLN A 73 -9.13 -4.65 -2.40
CA GLN A 73 -9.61 -3.76 -1.34
C GLN A 73 -8.51 -2.83 -0.82
N LEU A 74 -7.33 -3.39 -0.54
CA LEU A 74 -6.16 -2.62 -0.08
C LEU A 74 -5.72 -1.58 -1.12
N ARG A 75 -5.70 -1.95 -2.39
CA ARG A 75 -5.37 -1.04 -3.50
C ARG A 75 -6.38 0.09 -3.63
N ASN A 76 -7.68 -0.24 -3.60
CA ASN A 76 -8.75 0.76 -3.75
C ASN A 76 -8.74 1.78 -2.59
N LYS A 77 -8.25 1.37 -1.42
CA LYS A 77 -8.09 2.25 -0.24
C LYS A 77 -6.70 2.91 -0.18
N GLY A 78 -5.81 2.66 -1.15
CA GLY A 78 -4.50 3.28 -1.25
C GLY A 78 -3.51 2.82 -0.17
N TYR A 79 -3.57 1.55 0.23
CA TYR A 79 -2.59 0.91 1.12
C TYR A 79 -1.49 0.18 0.33
N VAL A 80 -1.81 -0.30 -0.87
CA VAL A 80 -0.85 -0.98 -1.75
C VAL A 80 -1.00 -0.50 -3.19
N ARG A 81 0.09 -0.59 -3.95
CA ARG A 81 0.12 -0.40 -5.39
C ARG A 81 0.60 -1.71 -6.02
N ILE A 82 -0.12 -2.17 -7.03
CA ILE A 82 0.27 -3.36 -7.80
C ILE A 82 0.67 -2.86 -9.18
N GLU A 83 1.91 -3.09 -9.57
CA GLU A 83 2.38 -2.80 -10.91
C GLU A 83 2.28 -4.06 -11.77
N SER A 84 1.52 -3.94 -12.85
CA SER A 84 1.48 -4.98 -13.88
C SER A 84 2.86 -5.13 -14.51
N PRO A 85 3.27 -6.36 -14.81
CA PRO A 85 4.58 -6.60 -15.40
C PRO A 85 4.67 -5.96 -16.79
N PRO A 86 5.85 -5.45 -17.18
CA PRO A 86 6.07 -4.89 -18.51
C PRO A 86 6.12 -5.96 -19.61
N ARG A 87 6.23 -7.25 -19.24
CA ARG A 87 6.35 -8.38 -20.18
C ARG A 87 5.58 -9.61 -19.68
N PRO A 88 5.05 -10.44 -20.58
CA PRO A 88 4.50 -11.75 -20.23
C PRO A 88 5.54 -12.62 -19.48
N GLY A 89 5.10 -13.33 -18.44
CA GLY A 89 5.96 -14.21 -17.64
C GLY A 89 6.72 -13.56 -16.48
N VAL A 90 6.72 -12.23 -16.38
CA VAL A 90 7.24 -11.51 -15.21
C VAL A 90 6.13 -11.40 -14.16
N PRO A 91 6.37 -11.71 -12.88
CA PRO A 91 5.36 -11.56 -11.84
C PRO A 91 4.99 -10.08 -11.62
N ALA A 92 3.73 -9.82 -11.29
CA ALA A 92 3.31 -8.48 -10.86
C ALA A 92 4.02 -8.09 -9.56
N LYS A 93 4.47 -6.84 -9.49
CA LYS A 93 5.15 -6.30 -8.32
C LYS A 93 4.16 -5.69 -7.34
N LEU A 94 4.29 -6.02 -6.07
CA LEU A 94 3.50 -5.39 -5.01
C LEU A 94 4.37 -4.38 -4.27
N PHE A 95 3.90 -3.13 -4.25
CA PHE A 95 4.50 -2.07 -3.46
C PHE A 95 3.55 -1.70 -2.34
N ILE A 96 4.07 -1.67 -1.12
CA ILE A 96 3.34 -1.09 0.00
C ILE A 96 3.43 0.42 -0.17
N GLN A 97 2.28 1.09 -0.30
CA GLN A 97 2.29 2.53 -0.20
C GLN A 97 2.53 2.84 1.27
N ARG A 98 3.79 3.10 1.62
CA ARG A 98 4.23 3.45 2.97
C ARG A 98 3.58 4.78 3.35
N ARG A 99 2.32 4.72 3.76
CA ARG A 99 1.75 5.70 4.68
C ARG A 99 2.57 5.51 5.93
N VAL A 100 3.42 6.47 6.24
CA VAL A 100 4.32 6.41 7.39
C VAL A 100 3.45 6.04 8.59
N LEU A 101 3.66 4.84 9.11
CA LEU A 101 3.20 4.54 10.45
C LEU A 101 3.96 5.54 11.32
N LEU A 102 3.28 6.60 11.75
CA LEU A 102 3.63 7.24 13.01
C LEU A 102 3.34 6.17 14.06
N VAL A 103 4.26 5.22 14.17
CA VAL A 103 4.50 4.51 15.41
C VAL A 103 4.73 5.65 16.38
N GLY A 104 3.81 5.82 17.34
CA GLY A 104 4.02 6.72 18.45
C GLY A 104 5.45 6.53 18.93
N ARG A 105 6.12 7.65 19.17
CA ARG A 105 7.50 7.76 19.65
C ARG A 105 7.94 6.50 20.45
N ASP A 106 9.05 5.92 20.01
CA ASP A 106 9.99 5.12 20.80
C ASP A 106 9.89 3.59 20.95
N HIS A 107 8.96 2.86 20.32
CA HIS A 107 9.04 1.39 20.38
C HIS A 107 8.82 0.69 19.03
N PHE A 108 9.93 0.34 18.36
CA PHE A 108 9.94 -0.69 17.32
C PHE A 108 9.54 -2.02 17.95
N ILE A 109 8.38 -2.56 17.57
CA ILE A 109 8.01 -3.93 17.92
C ILE A 109 8.88 -4.85 17.07
N ARG A 110 9.93 -5.39 17.70
CA ARG A 110 10.71 -6.51 17.17
C ARG A 110 9.83 -7.75 17.28
N LEU A 111 9.26 -8.21 16.17
CA LEU A 111 8.61 -9.52 16.11
C LEU A 111 9.72 -10.57 16.00
N SER A 112 10.09 -11.12 17.16
CA SER A 112 10.96 -12.30 17.41
C SER A 112 12.12 -12.53 16.45
#